data_AF-A0A914V0J5-F1
#
_entry.id   AF-A0A914V0J5-F1
#
_cell.length_a   1.000
_cell.length_b   1.000
_cell.length_c   1.000
_cell.angle_alpha   90.00
_cell.angle_beta   90.00
_cell.angle_gamma   90.00
#
_symmetry.space_group_name_H-M   'P 1'
#
loop_
_entity.id
_entity.type
_entity.pdbx_description
1 polymer ?
#
loop_
_entity_poly.entity_id
_entity_poly.type
_entity_poly.pdbx_seq_one_letter_code
_entity_poly.pdbx_strand_id
1 'polypeptide(L)'
;MNNGSQSDFEALLTRAYHTEIPNAGETFMVESSLGKNKLEVIAPDLNRLPTLRDDKYLLEFYNAVPEKQMLAVYASLLKERRVLITGRKLSQLSSCIFAAAALIYPMQWQNIFIPVLPQNLTDMLM
;
A
#
# COMPACT_ATOMS: atom_id res chain seq x y z
N MET A 1 -20.22 -10.96 -28.56
CA MET A 1 -21.12 -10.76 -27.41
C MET A 1 -20.26 -10.67 -26.14
N ASN A 2 -19.72 -9.49 -25.82
CA ASN A 2 -18.96 -9.26 -24.56
C ASN A 2 -19.18 -7.84 -23.97
N ASN A 3 -20.13 -7.08 -24.52
CA ASN A 3 -20.32 -5.67 -24.17
C ASN A 3 -21.05 -5.48 -22.83
N GLY A 4 -21.80 -6.49 -22.37
CA GLY A 4 -22.59 -6.39 -21.14
C GLY A 4 -21.78 -6.43 -19.84
N SER A 5 -20.58 -7.03 -19.84
CA SER A 5 -19.68 -7.05 -18.69
C SER A 5 -18.86 -5.75 -18.57
N GLN A 6 -18.43 -5.19 -19.71
CA GLN A 6 -17.72 -3.91 -19.74
C GLN A 6 -18.61 -2.76 -19.30
N SER A 7 -19.85 -2.67 -19.80
CA SER A 7 -20.78 -1.61 -19.40
C SER A 7 -21.12 -1.65 -17.91
N ASP A 8 -21.20 -2.85 -17.33
CA ASP A 8 -21.48 -3.05 -15.91
C ASP A 8 -20.29 -2.65 -15.02
N PHE A 9 -19.07 -2.92 -15.48
CA PHE A 9 -17.84 -2.49 -14.82
C PHE A 9 -17.71 -0.96 -14.83
N GLU A 10 -17.94 -0.31 -15.97
CA GLU A 10 -17.92 1.16 -16.07
C GLU A 10 -18.98 1.81 -15.17
N ALA A 11 -20.19 1.22 -15.10
CA ALA A 11 -21.24 1.68 -14.19
C ALA A 11 -20.82 1.55 -12.71
N LEU A 12 -20.17 0.45 -12.33
CA LEU A 12 -19.64 0.26 -10.98
C LEU A 12 -18.54 1.29 -10.66
N LEU A 13 -17.60 1.52 -11.57
CA LEU A 13 -16.55 2.54 -11.40
C LEU A 13 -17.14 3.95 -11.26
N THR A 14 -18.12 4.29 -12.10
CA THR A 14 -18.81 5.59 -12.04
C THR A 14 -19.52 5.76 -10.70
N ARG A 15 -20.22 4.73 -10.22
CA ARG A 15 -20.86 4.77 -8.89
C ARG A 15 -19.84 4.90 -7.77
N ALA A 16 -18.75 4.13 -7.83
CA ALA A 16 -17.70 4.18 -6.82
C ALA A 16 -17.02 5.55 -6.77
N TYR A 17 -16.82 6.19 -7.92
CA TYR A 17 -16.23 7.52 -8.02
C TYR A 17 -17.13 8.63 -7.45
N HIS A 18 -18.45 8.51 -7.60
CA HIS A 18 -19.42 9.49 -7.10
C HIS A 18 -19.91 9.22 -5.67
N THR A 19 -19.54 8.09 -5.07
CA THR A 19 -19.86 7.80 -3.66
C THR A 19 -18.92 8.60 -2.76
N GLU A 20 -19.46 9.14 -1.66
CA GLU A 20 -18.66 9.87 -0.69
C GLU A 20 -17.59 8.99 -0.04
N ILE A 21 -16.47 9.60 0.35
CA ILE A 21 -15.39 8.89 1.02
C ILE A 21 -15.85 8.55 2.45
N PRO A 22 -15.88 7.25 2.83
CA PRO A 22 -16.29 6.82 4.17
C PRO A 22 -15.33 7.32 5.25
N ASN A 23 -15.84 7.55 6.46
CA ASN A 23 -15.00 7.77 7.63
C ASN A 23 -14.34 6.46 8.09
N ALA A 24 -13.30 6.56 8.93
CA ALA A 24 -12.64 5.38 9.50
C ALA A 24 -13.64 4.42 10.18
N GLY A 25 -13.59 3.14 9.80
CA GLY A 25 -14.48 2.09 10.31
C GLY A 25 -15.83 1.99 9.59
N GLU A 26 -16.22 2.95 8.75
CA GLU A 26 -17.45 2.86 7.96
C GLU A 26 -17.24 1.92 6.76
N THR A 27 -18.34 1.30 6.31
CA THR A 27 -18.32 0.36 5.18
C THR A 27 -18.67 1.08 3.89
N PHE A 28 -17.72 1.09 2.97
CA PHE A 28 -17.93 1.47 1.58
C PHE A 28 -18.59 0.31 0.83
N MET A 29 -19.84 0.50 0.39
CA MET A 29 -20.56 -0.48 -0.40
C MET A 29 -21.01 0.09 -1.73
N VAL A 30 -20.56 -0.54 -2.83
CA VAL A 30 -20.97 -0.19 -4.19
C VAL A 30 -21.39 -1.46 -4.91
N GLU A 31 -22.58 -1.43 -5.49
CA GLU A 31 -23.15 -2.55 -6.24
C GLU A 31 -23.33 -2.17 -7.71
N SER A 32 -23.16 -3.15 -8.60
CA SER A 32 -23.48 -3.00 -10.01
C SER A 32 -25.00 -2.97 -10.23
N SER A 33 -25.45 -2.37 -11.33
CA SER A 33 -26.86 -2.31 -11.73
C SER A 33 -27.53 -3.67 -11.91
N LEU A 34 -26.76 -4.73 -12.12
CA LEU A 34 -27.25 -6.10 -12.31
C LEU A 34 -27.09 -6.98 -11.05
N GLY A 35 -26.62 -6.42 -9.92
CA GLY A 35 -26.44 -7.12 -8.65
C GLY A 35 -25.37 -8.23 -8.65
N LYS A 36 -24.61 -8.37 -9.74
CA LYS A 36 -23.59 -9.44 -9.90
C LYS A 36 -22.26 -9.09 -9.25
N ASN A 37 -21.92 -7.80 -9.19
CA ASN A 37 -20.66 -7.32 -8.63
C ASN A 37 -20.94 -6.38 -7.45
N LYS A 38 -20.51 -6.77 -6.25
CA LYS A 38 -20.58 -5.97 -5.02
C LYS A 38 -19.16 -5.73 -4.51
N LEU A 39 -18.79 -4.47 -4.32
CA LEU A 39 -17.56 -4.05 -3.65
C LEU A 39 -17.94 -3.61 -2.23
N GLU A 40 -17.48 -4.34 -1.24
CA GLU A 40 -17.69 -4.06 0.19
C GLU A 40 -16.33 -3.96 0.87
N VAL A 41 -15.96 -2.77 1.33
CA VAL A 41 -14.67 -2.48 1.94
C VAL A 41 -14.88 -1.63 3.18
N ILE A 42 -14.23 -1.98 4.29
CA ILE A 42 -14.23 -1.18 5.50
C ILE A 42 -13.08 -0.16 5.40
N ALA A 43 -13.39 1.11 5.60
CA ALA A 43 -12.39 2.16 5.64
C ALA A 43 -11.43 1.93 6.83
N PRO A 44 -10.11 1.85 6.61
CA PRO A 44 -9.16 1.58 7.68
C PRO A 44 -9.04 2.78 8.64
N ASP A 45 -8.84 2.50 9.93
CA ASP A 45 -8.48 3.52 10.92
C ASP A 45 -6.97 3.75 10.89
N LEU A 46 -6.56 4.95 10.47
CA LEU A 46 -5.15 5.34 10.33
C LEU A 46 -4.45 5.61 11.68
N ASN A 47 -5.21 5.79 12.77
CA ASN A 47 -4.64 6.02 14.11
C ASN A 47 -4.33 4.71 14.84
N ARG A 48 -4.83 3.59 14.33
CA ARG A 48 -4.62 2.28 14.91
C ARG A 48 -3.31 1.69 14.39
N LEU A 49 -2.48 1.19 15.31
CA LEU A 49 -1.28 0.47 14.94
C LEU A 49 -1.62 -0.80 14.14
N PRO A 50 -0.91 -1.07 13.04
CA PRO A 50 -1.12 -2.27 12.24
C PRO A 50 -0.76 -3.51 13.06
N THR A 51 -1.56 -4.56 12.93
CA THR A 51 -1.16 -5.89 13.39
C THR A 51 -0.54 -6.66 12.23
N LEU A 52 0.37 -7.59 12.53
CA LEU A 52 1.03 -8.42 11.51
C LEU A 52 0.02 -9.24 10.67
N ARG A 53 -1.17 -9.52 11.19
CA ARG A 53 -2.20 -10.29 10.48
C ARG A 53 -3.01 -9.43 9.51
N ASP A 54 -3.25 -8.18 9.90
CA ASP A 54 -4.12 -7.27 9.15
C ASP A 54 -3.33 -6.50 8.08
N ASP A 55 -2.04 -6.21 8.35
CA ASP A 55 -1.17 -5.48 7.45
C ASP A 55 -0.30 -6.42 6.61
N LYS A 56 -0.69 -6.56 5.35
CA LYS A 56 0.03 -7.37 4.35
C LYS A 56 1.44 -6.84 4.09
N TYR A 57 1.68 -5.54 4.19
CA TYR A 57 2.99 -4.96 3.94
C TYR A 57 3.95 -5.32 5.07
N LEU A 58 3.51 -5.18 6.31
CA LEU A 58 4.30 -5.54 7.48
C LEU A 58 4.59 -7.05 7.52
N LEU A 59 3.62 -7.88 7.15
CA LEU A 59 3.80 -9.33 7.05
C LEU A 59 4.84 -9.72 5.99
N GLU A 60 4.75 -9.13 4.79
CA GLU A 60 5.72 -9.37 3.73
C GLU A 60 7.12 -8.90 4.14
N PHE A 61 7.25 -7.74 4.79
CA PHE A 61 8.52 -7.23 5.29
C PHE A 61 9.14 -8.18 6.33
N TYR A 62 8.35 -8.63 7.30
CA TYR A 62 8.79 -9.57 8.32
C TYR A 62 9.25 -10.91 7.72
N ASN A 63 8.55 -11.41 6.69
CA ASN A 63 8.91 -12.65 6.01
C ASN A 63 10.12 -12.51 5.08
N ALA A 64 10.37 -11.31 4.53
CA ALA A 64 11.41 -11.07 3.53
C ALA A 64 12.76 -10.62 4.12
N VAL A 65 12.74 -9.91 5.25
CA VAL A 65 13.90 -9.21 5.80
C VAL A 65 14.32 -9.83 7.14
N PRO A 66 15.56 -10.35 7.26
CA PRO A 66 16.07 -10.88 8.54
C PRO A 66 16.10 -9.81 9.64
N GLU A 67 15.99 -10.24 10.90
CA GLU A 67 15.82 -9.34 12.06
C GLU A 67 16.97 -8.32 12.19
N LYS A 68 18.21 -8.77 11.92
CA LYS A 68 19.38 -7.87 11.93
C LYS A 68 19.30 -6.76 10.89
N GLN A 69 18.75 -7.07 9.71
CA GLN A 69 18.57 -6.09 8.64
C GLN A 69 17.40 -5.16 8.94
N MET A 70 16.31 -5.66 9.55
CA MET A 70 15.20 -4.82 10.02
C MET A 70 15.70 -3.74 10.99
N LEU A 71 16.52 -4.12 11.97
CA LEU A 71 17.14 -3.18 12.92
C LEU A 71 18.06 -2.16 12.21
N ALA A 72 18.84 -2.61 11.22
CA ALA A 72 19.70 -1.72 10.45
C ALA A 72 18.92 -0.71 9.61
N VAL A 73 17.81 -1.15 8.98
CA VAL A 73 16.89 -0.27 8.24
C VAL A 73 16.27 0.75 9.20
N TYR A 74 15.73 0.30 10.34
CA TYR A 74 15.14 1.19 11.34
C TYR A 74 16.15 2.25 11.83
N ALA A 75 17.36 1.84 12.20
CA ALA A 75 18.43 2.76 12.62
C ALA A 75 18.83 3.74 11.49
N SER A 76 18.82 3.28 10.24
CA SER A 76 19.13 4.12 9.08
C SER A 76 18.06 5.18 8.82
N LEU A 77 16.78 4.81 9.00
CA LEU A 77 15.64 5.73 8.89
C LEU A 77 15.69 6.80 9.99
N LEU A 78 15.95 6.42 11.24
CA LEU A 78 16.10 7.38 12.35
C LEU A 78 17.29 8.35 12.16
N LYS A 79 18.24 8.01 11.30
CA LYS A 79 19.40 8.85 10.94
C LYS A 79 19.25 9.53 9.59
N GLU A 80 18.05 9.48 9.00
CA GLU A 80 17.73 10.08 7.71
C GLU A 80 18.71 9.69 6.60
N ARG A 81 19.21 8.45 6.63
CA ARG A 81 20.15 7.95 5.61
C ARG A 81 19.43 7.64 4.31
N ARG A 82 20.18 7.69 3.20
CA ARG A 82 19.73 7.15 1.91
C ARG A 82 19.64 5.63 2.04
N VAL A 83 18.44 5.07 2.02
CA VAL A 83 18.18 3.62 2.11
C VAL A 83 17.74 3.12 0.74
N LEU A 84 18.49 2.18 0.18
CA LEU A 84 18.11 1.47 -1.04
C LEU A 84 17.75 0.02 -0.69
N ILE A 85 16.55 -0.40 -1.08
CA ILE A 85 16.09 -1.79 -0.94
C ILE A 85 16.01 -2.37 -2.35
N THR A 86 16.54 -3.58 -2.53
CA THR A 86 16.54 -4.28 -3.83
C THR A 86 15.88 -5.64 -3.68
N GLY A 87 15.13 -6.07 -4.68
CA GLY A 87 14.48 -7.37 -4.68
C GLY A 87 14.09 -7.81 -6.10
N ARG A 88 13.75 -9.09 -6.25
CA ARG A 88 13.32 -9.66 -7.55
C ARG A 88 11.81 -9.62 -7.76
N LYS A 89 11.04 -9.51 -6.67
CA LYS A 89 9.58 -9.50 -6.68
C LYS A 89 9.10 -8.09 -6.37
N LEU A 90 8.43 -7.46 -7.33
CA LEU A 90 7.96 -6.08 -7.21
C LEU A 90 7.02 -5.89 -6.02
N SER A 91 6.06 -6.81 -5.84
CA SER A 91 5.09 -6.77 -4.74
C SER A 91 5.79 -6.80 -3.38
N GLN A 92 6.76 -7.69 -3.20
CA GLN A 92 7.52 -7.81 -1.95
C GLN A 92 8.38 -6.56 -1.72
N LEU A 93 9.02 -6.02 -2.76
CA LEU A 93 9.84 -4.81 -2.67
C LEU A 93 9.02 -3.60 -2.23
N SER A 94 7.88 -3.34 -2.89
CA SER A 94 7.00 -2.23 -2.52
C SER A 94 6.46 -2.40 -1.09
N SER A 95 6.04 -3.62 -0.72
CA SER A 95 5.58 -3.93 0.63
C SER A 95 6.65 -3.63 1.69
N CYS A 96 7.90 -4.03 1.43
CA CYS A 96 9.01 -3.77 2.34
C CYS A 96 9.25 -2.28 2.57
N ILE A 97 9.11 -1.46 1.52
CA ILE A 97 9.34 -0.01 1.61
C ILE A 97 8.22 0.68 2.39
N PHE A 98 6.94 0.33 2.14
CA PHE A 98 5.83 0.85 2.92
C PHE A 98 5.90 0.41 4.40
N ALA A 99 6.22 -0.86 4.66
CA ALA A 99 6.40 -1.36 6.01
C ALA A 99 7.56 -0.66 6.73
N ALA A 100 8.70 -0.45 6.05
CA ALA A 100 9.83 0.27 6.62
C ALA A 100 9.47 1.70 7.02
N ALA A 101 8.68 2.41 6.21
CA ALA A 101 8.16 3.73 6.57
C ALA A 101 7.18 3.70 7.75
N ALA A 102 6.39 2.63 7.89
CA ALA A 102 5.50 2.46 9.05
C ALA A 102 6.26 2.19 10.36
N LEU A 103 7.48 1.65 10.32
CA LEU A 103 8.29 1.35 11.52
C LEU A 103 8.64 2.60 12.34
N ILE A 104 8.67 3.78 11.72
CA ILE A 104 9.03 5.03 12.41
C ILE A 104 7.82 5.76 13.00
N TYR A 105 6.61 5.19 12.96
CA TYR A 105 5.42 5.75 13.62
C TYR A 105 5.74 6.12 15.09
N PRO A 106 5.34 7.32 15.57
CA PRO A 106 4.43 8.30 14.94
C PRO A 106 5.12 9.28 13.97
N MET A 107 6.42 9.15 13.74
CA MET A 107 7.13 9.95 12.75
C MET A 107 6.80 9.48 11.34
N GLN A 108 6.88 10.40 10.39
CA GLN A 108 6.72 10.11 8.96
C GLN A 108 8.02 10.46 8.23
N TRP A 109 8.39 9.65 7.24
CA TRP A 109 9.54 9.94 6.40
C TRP A 109 9.28 11.19 5.56
N GLN A 110 10.13 12.22 5.72
CA GLN A 110 9.94 13.52 5.05
C GLN A 110 10.77 13.69 3.77
N ASN A 111 11.75 12.82 3.55
CA ASN A 111 12.64 12.88 2.40
C ASN A 111 12.07 12.10 1.20
N ILE A 112 12.86 11.99 0.13
CA ILE A 112 12.49 11.23 -1.07
C ILE A 112 12.01 9.82 -0.70
N PHE A 113 10.82 9.47 -1.17
CA PHE A 113 10.18 8.18 -0.94
C PHE A 113 9.71 7.61 -2.29
N ILE A 114 10.46 6.64 -2.81
CA ILE A 114 10.19 5.99 -4.10
C ILE A 114 10.05 4.48 -3.86
N PRO A 115 8.82 3.94 -3.71
CA PRO A 115 8.60 2.52 -3.47
C PRO A 115 9.11 1.60 -4.59
N VAL A 116 9.11 2.09 -5.82
CA VAL A 116 9.65 1.37 -6.97
C VAL A 116 10.29 2.40 -7.87
N LEU A 117 11.58 2.26 -8.12
CA LEU A 117 12.30 3.14 -9.04
C LEU A 117 12.27 2.53 -10.46
N PRO A 118 11.66 3.21 -11.44
CA PRO A 118 11.76 2.83 -12.85
C PRO A 118 13.20 2.92 -13.36
N GLN A 119 13.56 2.05 -14.31
CA GLN A 119 14.94 1.96 -14.82
C GLN A 119 15.45 3.26 -15.47
N ASN A 120 14.58 4.02 -16.11
CA ASN A 120 14.93 5.30 -16.74
C ASN A 120 15.21 6.43 -15.74
N LEU A 121 14.97 6.21 -14.44
CA LEU A 121 15.22 7.18 -13.37
C LEU A 121 16.38 6.76 -12.45
N THR A 122 17.22 5.81 -12.90
CA THR A 122 18.35 5.29 -12.10
C THR A 122 19.36 6.38 -11.74
N ASP A 123 19.47 7.44 -12.55
CA ASP A 123 20.35 8.58 -12.29
C ASP A 123 20.03 9.31 -10.97
N MET A 124 18.80 9.15 -10.44
CA MET A 124 18.43 9.70 -9.13
C MET A 124 19.17 9.05 -7.95
N LEU A 125 19.84 7.92 -8.18
CA LEU A 125 20.64 7.23 -7.16
C LEU A 125 22.08 7.75 -7.06
N MET A 126 22.54 8.55 -8.04
CA MET A 126 23.91 9.10 -8.10
C MET A 126 24.12 10.28 -7.15
#